data_AF-A0A9E3W302-F1
#
_entry.id   AF-A0A9E3W302-F1
#
_cell.length_a   1.000
_cell.length_b   1.000
_cell.length_c   1.000
_cell.angle_alpha   90.00
_cell.angle_beta   90.00
_cell.angle_gamma   90.00
#
_symmetry.space_group_name_H-M   'P 1'
#
loop_
_entity.id
_entity.type
_entity.pdbx_description
1 polymer ?
#
loop_
_entity_poly.entity_id
_entity_poly.type
_entity_poly.pdbx_seq_one_letter_code
_entity_poly.pdbx_strand_id
1 'polypeptide(L)'
;ALISLSMLQTEPDQRMYNRSGQNVAWLLEGKFPSLFANRMPSEITSSGEISFLEESSHTAMIVVADGDIAANQFNMQNGYPLPLGYDQYTRQTFGNKDFLLNALSYLIEGNGLISIRSREIKLRQLDTTKVQQTRLQWQLINTVLPIGLVILFGLFLAWLRKKRYTR
;
A
#
# COMPACT_ATOMS: atom_id res chain seq x y z
N ALA A 1 14.70 4.93 -23.43
CA ALA A 1 13.64 4.10 -24.07
C ALA A 1 12.64 5.05 -24.73
N LEU A 2 12.22 4.78 -25.97
CA LEU A 2 11.19 5.57 -26.66
C LEU A 2 9.83 5.19 -26.07
N ILE A 3 9.21 6.12 -25.35
CA ILE A 3 7.88 5.94 -24.77
C ILE A 3 6.86 6.36 -25.84
N SER A 4 6.10 5.39 -26.35
CA SER A 4 5.01 5.63 -27.31
C SER A 4 3.71 5.92 -26.57
N LEU A 5 2.96 6.94 -27.00
CA LEU A 5 1.64 7.27 -26.45
C LEU A 5 0.62 6.13 -26.59
N SER A 6 0.83 5.21 -27.56
CA SER A 6 -0.01 4.02 -27.73
C SER A 6 0.06 3.06 -26.54
N MET A 7 1.11 3.12 -25.72
CA MET A 7 1.27 2.26 -24.54
C MET A 7 0.20 2.55 -23.47
N LEU A 8 -0.39 3.74 -23.45
CA LEU A 8 -1.49 4.11 -22.56
C LEU A 8 -2.82 3.42 -22.91
N GLN A 9 -2.94 2.87 -24.13
CA GLN A 9 -4.16 2.18 -24.58
C GLN A 9 -4.12 0.67 -24.33
N THR A 10 -2.94 0.12 -24.07
CA THR A 10 -2.76 -1.30 -23.74
C THR A 10 -2.91 -1.50 -22.24
N GLU A 11 -3.85 -2.36 -21.84
CA GLU A 11 -3.96 -2.79 -20.45
C GLU A 11 -2.65 -3.49 -20.01
N PRO A 12 -2.11 -3.18 -18.81
CA PRO A 12 -0.91 -3.83 -18.31
C PRO A 12 -1.11 -5.34 -18.17
N ASP A 13 -0.15 -6.15 -18.61
CA ASP A 13 -0.21 -7.60 -18.42
C ASP A 13 -0.10 -7.93 -16.94
N GLN A 14 -1.20 -8.40 -16.34
CA GLN A 14 -1.29 -8.75 -14.92
C GLN A 14 -0.25 -9.80 -14.51
N ARG A 15 0.22 -10.64 -15.44
CA ARG A 15 1.24 -11.68 -15.18
C ARG A 15 2.60 -11.08 -14.84
N MET A 16 2.86 -9.83 -15.25
CA MET A 16 4.09 -9.10 -14.93
C MET A 16 4.11 -8.59 -13.48
N TYR A 17 2.95 -8.48 -12.83
CA TYR A 17 2.80 -8.06 -11.43
C TYR A 17 2.72 -9.25 -10.48
N ASN A 18 3.68 -10.16 -10.57
CA ASN A 18 3.70 -11.40 -9.78
C ASN A 18 4.29 -11.24 -8.36
N ARG A 19 4.78 -10.05 -8.01
CA ARG A 19 5.38 -9.76 -6.68
C ARG A 19 4.36 -9.09 -5.78
N SER A 20 3.91 -9.80 -4.76
CA SER A 20 3.08 -9.23 -3.69
C SER A 20 3.95 -8.48 -2.68
N GLY A 21 3.46 -7.33 -2.18
CA GLY A 21 4.06 -6.62 -1.04
C GLY A 21 5.43 -6.00 -1.33
N GLN A 22 5.52 -5.12 -2.33
CA GLN A 22 6.75 -4.35 -2.55
C GLN A 22 6.86 -3.23 -1.51
N ASN A 23 7.99 -3.17 -0.81
CA ASN A 23 8.26 -2.10 0.15
C ASN A 23 8.55 -0.80 -0.61
N VAL A 24 7.70 0.21 -0.40
CA VAL A 24 7.82 1.53 -1.05
C VAL A 24 8.64 2.50 -0.20
N ALA A 25 8.70 2.30 1.11
CA ALA A 25 9.45 3.12 2.05
C ALA A 25 9.98 2.31 3.24
N TRP A 26 11.07 2.78 3.85
CA TRP A 26 11.72 2.20 5.03
C TRP A 26 11.96 3.28 6.08
N LEU A 27 11.71 2.94 7.35
CA LEU A 27 12.17 3.71 8.51
C LEU A 27 13.43 3.06 9.06
N LEU A 28 14.51 3.81 9.13
CA LEU A 28 15.80 3.40 9.66
C LEU A 28 16.05 4.16 10.95
N GLU A 29 16.33 3.44 12.04
CA GLU A 29 16.60 4.03 13.35
C GLU A 29 17.87 3.45 13.93
N GLY A 30 18.68 4.29 14.56
CA GLY A 30 19.95 3.86 15.12
C GLY A 30 20.99 4.95 15.05
N LYS A 31 22.24 4.50 14.98
CA LYS A 31 23.38 5.38 14.77
C LYS A 31 23.91 5.14 13.37
N PHE A 32 24.28 6.22 12.69
CA PHE A 32 24.75 6.18 11.32
C PHE A 32 26.20 6.66 11.25
N PRO A 33 27.06 5.99 10.45
CA PRO A 33 28.42 6.45 10.22
C PRO A 33 28.39 7.75 9.41
N SER A 34 29.25 8.68 9.78
CA SER A 34 29.43 9.94 9.04
C SER A 34 30.03 9.68 7.66
N LEU A 35 29.57 10.42 6.65
CA LEU A 35 30.16 10.39 5.31
C LEU A 35 31.65 10.74 5.31
N PHE A 36 32.07 11.54 6.30
CA PHE A 36 33.45 12.02 6.45
C PHE A 36 34.30 11.14 7.38
N ALA A 37 33.74 10.04 7.91
CA ALA A 37 34.52 9.06 8.65
C ALA A 37 35.70 8.59 7.79
N ASN A 38 36.91 8.65 8.35
CA ASN A 38 38.16 8.29 7.68
C ASN A 38 38.51 9.12 6.42
N ARG A 39 37.87 10.29 6.20
CA ARG A 39 38.12 11.17 5.04
C ARG A 39 38.52 12.59 5.41
N MET A 40 38.61 12.89 6.71
CA MET A 40 38.93 14.23 7.21
C MET A 40 40.44 14.47 7.19
N PRO A 41 40.92 15.58 6.60
CA PRO A 41 42.29 16.04 6.74
C PRO A 41 42.67 16.29 8.20
N SER A 42 43.94 16.08 8.53
CA SER A 42 44.50 16.27 9.88
C SER A 42 44.37 17.70 10.40
N GLU A 43 44.29 18.68 9.51
CA GLU A 43 44.12 20.10 9.86
C GLU A 43 42.73 20.40 10.45
N ILE A 44 41.70 19.67 9.99
CA ILE A 44 40.29 19.88 10.37
C ILE A 44 39.93 19.05 11.61
N THR A 45 40.53 17.86 11.78
CA THR A 45 40.35 17.03 12.98
C THR A 45 40.99 17.64 14.23
N SER A 46 42.01 18.50 14.05
CA SER A 46 42.72 19.16 15.14
C SER A 46 42.14 20.54 15.51
N SER A 47 41.29 21.12 14.65
CA SER A 47 40.63 22.41 14.92
C SER A 47 39.41 22.22 15.82
N GLY A 48 39.48 22.72 17.06
CA GLY A 48 38.36 22.64 18.02
C GLY A 48 37.07 23.38 17.61
N GLU A 49 37.08 24.12 16.49
CA GLU A 49 35.89 24.76 15.93
C GLU A 49 34.94 23.76 15.26
N ILE A 50 35.45 22.64 14.76
CA ILE A 50 34.64 21.64 14.04
C ILE A 50 34.51 20.42 14.95
N SER A 51 33.40 20.36 15.68
CA SER A 51 33.01 19.18 16.49
C SER A 51 32.62 18.02 15.59
N PHE A 52 33.62 17.38 14.98
CA PHE A 52 33.41 16.22 14.11
C PHE A 52 32.87 15.03 14.90
N LEU A 53 31.78 14.45 14.39
CA LEU A 53 31.18 13.22 14.88
C LEU A 53 31.40 12.13 13.84
N GLU A 54 32.17 11.11 14.20
CA GLU A 54 32.40 9.94 13.34
C GLU A 54 31.14 9.08 13.21
N GLU A 55 30.32 9.04 14.27
CA GLU A 55 29.05 8.34 14.34
C GLU A 55 27.98 9.31 14.88
N SER A 56 26.77 9.26 14.32
CA SER A 56 25.66 10.09 14.79
C SER A 56 25.19 9.68 16.19
N SER A 57 24.52 10.61 16.88
CA SER A 57 23.62 10.24 17.99
C SER A 57 22.47 9.36 17.45
N HIS A 58 21.73 8.72 18.37
CA HIS A 58 20.57 7.92 17.98
C HIS A 58 19.56 8.79 17.23
N THR A 59 19.27 8.45 15.98
CA THR A 59 18.44 9.24 15.07
C THR A 59 17.64 8.32 14.15
N ALA A 60 16.72 8.91 13.40
CA ALA A 60 15.82 8.23 12.49
C ALA A 60 15.91 8.83 11.08
N MET A 61 15.79 8.00 10.06
CA MET A 61 15.75 8.38 8.64
C MET A 61 14.65 7.60 7.93
N ILE A 62 13.88 8.27 7.09
CA ILE A 62 12.88 7.63 6.23
C ILE A 62 13.40 7.66 4.79
N VAL A 63 13.48 6.49 4.16
CA VAL A 63 13.90 6.32 2.78
C VAL A 63 12.68 5.93 1.96
N VAL A 64 12.41 6.65 0.88
CA VAL A 64 11.30 6.37 -0.04
C VAL A 64 11.86 6.03 -1.41
N ALA A 65 11.29 5.02 -2.07
CA ALA A 65 11.78 4.52 -3.35
C ALA A 65 11.65 5.53 -4.50
N ASP A 66 10.63 6.40 -4.45
CA ASP A 66 10.34 7.39 -5.48
C ASP A 66 9.95 8.74 -4.87
N GLY A 67 10.49 9.83 -5.42
CA GLY A 67 10.24 11.21 -5.01
C GLY A 67 8.89 11.75 -5.45
N ASP A 68 8.25 11.12 -6.44
CA ASP A 68 6.92 11.53 -6.94
C ASP A 68 5.83 11.46 -5.87
N ILE A 69 6.07 10.74 -4.76
CA ILE A 69 5.15 10.71 -3.61
C ILE A 69 4.85 12.10 -3.03
N ALA A 70 5.78 13.05 -3.18
CA ALA A 70 5.67 14.41 -2.69
C ALA A 70 5.25 15.43 -3.77
N ALA A 71 5.06 14.98 -5.01
CA ALA A 71 4.68 15.83 -6.12
C ALA A 71 3.15 16.02 -6.20
N ASN A 72 2.71 17.26 -6.35
CA ASN A 72 1.33 17.58 -6.68
C ASN A 72 1.12 17.47 -8.20
N GLN A 73 0.07 16.77 -8.61
CA GLN A 73 -0.34 16.79 -10.01
C GLN A 73 -0.88 18.18 -10.36
N PHE A 74 -0.51 18.71 -11.53
CA PHE A 74 -0.96 20.02 -11.99
C PHE A 74 -2.10 19.88 -13.00
N ASN A 75 -3.23 20.53 -12.74
CA ASN A 75 -4.32 20.57 -13.70
C ASN A 75 -4.06 21.70 -14.72
N MET A 76 -3.65 21.32 -15.93
CA MET A 76 -3.35 22.30 -16.99
C MET A 76 -4.59 23.03 -17.52
N GLN A 77 -5.78 22.42 -17.45
CA GLN A 77 -7.02 23.04 -17.95
C GLN A 77 -7.49 24.15 -17.02
N ASN A 78 -7.40 23.92 -15.71
CA ASN A 78 -7.90 24.86 -14.71
C ASN A 78 -6.80 25.73 -14.07
N GLY A 79 -5.52 25.46 -14.35
CA GLY A 79 -4.39 26.28 -13.94
C GLY A 79 -4.03 26.22 -12.45
N TYR A 80 -4.39 25.16 -11.73
CA TYR A 80 -4.06 25.02 -10.30
C TYR A 80 -3.48 23.62 -9.96
N PRO A 81 -2.61 23.54 -8.94
CA PRO A 81 -2.11 22.26 -8.43
C PRO A 81 -3.21 21.52 -7.66
N LEU A 82 -3.35 20.23 -7.94
CA LEU A 82 -4.28 19.35 -7.25
C LEU A 82 -3.77 19.01 -5.84
N PRO A 83 -4.66 18.65 -4.89
CA PRO A 83 -4.24 18.19 -3.57
C PRO A 83 -3.24 17.02 -3.65
N LEU A 84 -2.30 16.96 -2.72
CA LEU A 84 -1.25 15.94 -2.74
C LEU A 84 -1.86 14.54 -2.59
N GLY A 85 -1.51 13.64 -3.51
CA GLY A 85 -2.06 12.29 -3.58
C GLY A 85 -3.38 12.18 -4.35
N TYR A 86 -3.95 13.26 -4.88
CA TYR A 86 -5.10 13.17 -5.79
C TYR A 86 -4.65 12.87 -7.22
N ASP A 87 -5.21 11.84 -7.82
CA ASP A 87 -5.01 11.48 -9.23
C ASP A 87 -6.27 11.83 -10.05
N GLN A 88 -6.12 12.75 -11.00
CA GLN A 88 -7.22 13.22 -11.85
C GLN A 88 -7.76 12.17 -12.82
N TYR A 89 -6.96 11.17 -13.20
CA TYR A 89 -7.35 10.16 -14.18
C TYR A 89 -8.20 9.08 -13.53
N THR A 90 -7.77 8.59 -12.37
CA THR A 90 -8.54 7.61 -11.57
C THR A 90 -9.59 8.28 -10.68
N ARG A 91 -9.52 9.60 -10.51
CA ARG A 91 -10.33 10.40 -9.56
C ARG A 91 -10.24 9.90 -8.13
N GLN A 92 -9.10 9.31 -7.78
CA GLN A 92 -8.88 8.68 -6.49
C GLN A 92 -7.89 9.51 -5.66
N THR A 93 -8.15 9.63 -4.37
CA THR A 93 -7.23 10.28 -3.42
C THR A 93 -6.45 9.23 -2.64
N PHE A 94 -5.14 9.19 -2.87
CA PHE A 94 -4.20 8.36 -2.14
C PHE A 94 -3.73 9.03 -0.84
N GLY A 95 -3.14 8.23 0.04
CA GLY A 95 -2.69 8.65 1.37
C GLY A 95 -1.34 9.40 1.39
N ASN A 96 -0.85 9.94 0.27
CA ASN A 96 0.49 10.53 0.19
C ASN A 96 0.66 11.71 1.16
N LYS A 97 -0.35 12.59 1.23
CA LYS A 97 -0.36 13.72 2.17
C LYS A 97 -0.24 13.26 3.62
N ASP A 98 -1.08 12.29 4.00
CA ASP A 98 -1.09 11.74 5.36
C ASP A 98 0.23 11.06 5.68
N PHE A 99 0.80 10.30 4.73
CA PHE A 99 2.09 9.64 4.87
C PHE A 99 3.20 10.67 5.16
N LEU A 100 3.34 11.72 4.35
CA LEU A 100 4.39 12.72 4.53
C LEU A 100 4.22 13.52 5.82
N LEU A 101 2.99 13.90 6.17
CA LEU A 101 2.72 14.60 7.42
C LEU A 101 3.08 13.74 8.64
N ASN A 102 2.71 12.45 8.61
CA ASN A 102 3.05 11.54 9.71
C ASN A 102 4.56 11.23 9.76
N ALA A 103 5.21 11.08 8.60
CA ALA A 103 6.66 10.89 8.52
C ALA A 103 7.42 12.10 9.09
N LEU A 104 7.00 13.32 8.73
CA LEU A 104 7.59 14.55 9.25
C LEU A 104 7.36 14.70 10.75
N SER A 105 6.12 14.51 11.21
CA SER A 105 5.79 14.53 12.64
C SER A 105 6.61 13.50 13.42
N TYR A 106 6.80 12.30 12.88
CA TYR A 106 7.62 11.26 13.50
C TYR A 106 9.08 11.71 13.69
N LEU A 107 9.68 12.27 12.64
CA LEU A 107 11.09 12.68 12.66
C LEU A 107 11.35 13.90 13.55
N ILE A 108 10.36 14.77 13.77
CA ILE A 108 10.51 15.99 14.59
C ILE A 108 10.11 15.75 16.05
N GLU A 109 8.92 15.18 16.28
CA GLU A 109 8.29 15.15 17.61
C GLU A 109 8.43 13.78 18.30
N GLY A 110 8.80 12.74 17.56
CA GLY A 110 8.89 11.35 18.05
C GLY A 110 7.52 10.68 18.27
N ASN A 111 7.54 9.53 18.96
CA ASN A 111 6.38 8.61 19.05
C ASN A 111 5.21 9.10 19.93
N GLY A 112 5.36 10.22 20.67
CA GLY A 112 4.42 10.63 21.72
C GLY A 112 3.08 11.15 21.22
N LEU A 113 3.03 11.78 20.04
CA LEU A 113 1.85 12.52 19.54
C LEU A 113 1.11 11.82 18.39
N ILE A 114 1.70 10.79 17.77
CA ILE A 114 1.05 10.02 16.70
C ILE A 114 -0.05 9.11 17.27
N SER A 115 0.10 8.65 18.51
CA SER A 115 -0.84 7.73 19.18
C SER A 115 -2.20 8.37 19.54
N ILE A 116 -2.26 9.70 19.66
CA ILE A 116 -3.48 10.44 20.04
C ILE A 116 -4.35 10.84 18.83
N ARG A 117 -3.86 10.67 17.60
CA ARG A 117 -4.69 10.86 16.41
C ARG A 117 -5.63 9.67 16.27
N SER A 118 -6.94 9.93 16.34
CA SER A 118 -7.99 8.93 16.18
C SER A 118 -7.79 8.17 14.87
N ARG A 119 -7.48 6.88 14.97
CA ARG A 119 -7.38 5.96 13.83
C ARG A 119 -8.78 5.81 13.23
N GLU A 120 -9.11 6.60 12.21
CA GLU A 120 -10.27 6.32 11.38
C GLU A 120 -10.09 4.93 10.78
N ILE A 121 -10.94 3.99 11.19
CA ILE A 121 -11.00 2.66 10.59
C ILE A 121 -11.59 2.86 9.20
N LYS A 122 -10.74 3.17 8.22
CA LYS A 122 -11.15 3.14 6.82
C LYS A 122 -11.52 1.69 6.53
N LEU A 123 -12.79 1.45 6.21
CA LEU A 123 -13.25 0.17 5.73
C LEU A 123 -12.37 -0.23 4.54
N ARG A 124 -11.59 -1.30 4.73
CA ARG A 124 -10.67 -1.79 3.71
C ARG A 124 -11.51 -2.24 2.52
N GLN A 125 -11.36 -1.53 1.40
CA GLN A 125 -12.13 -1.84 0.19
C GLN A 125 -11.81 -3.26 -0.26
N LEU A 126 -12.83 -3.97 -0.76
CA LEU A 126 -12.62 -5.29 -1.36
C LEU A 126 -11.71 -5.15 -2.57
N ASP A 127 -10.78 -6.09 -2.71
CA ASP A 127 -9.93 -6.22 -3.89
C ASP A 127 -10.80 -6.54 -5.12
N THR A 128 -11.08 -5.52 -5.91
CA THR A 128 -12.00 -5.61 -7.06
C THR A 128 -11.50 -6.59 -8.10
N THR A 129 -10.18 -6.69 -8.29
CA THR A 129 -9.51 -7.67 -9.16
C THR A 129 -9.80 -9.10 -8.70
N LYS A 130 -9.60 -9.39 -7.41
CA LYS A 130 -9.86 -10.73 -6.86
C LYS A 130 -11.36 -11.08 -6.92
N VAL A 131 -12.23 -10.10 -6.70
CA VAL A 131 -13.70 -10.29 -6.81
C VAL A 131 -14.09 -10.65 -8.24
N GLN A 132 -13.53 -9.97 -9.24
CA GLN A 132 -13.83 -10.27 -10.64
C GLN A 132 -13.34 -11.66 -11.05
N GLN A 133 -12.10 -12.03 -10.68
CA GLN A 133 -11.53 -13.35 -11.02
C GLN A 133 -12.32 -14.50 -10.39
N THR A 134 -12.77 -14.35 -9.15
CA THR A 134 -13.50 -15.40 -8.41
C THR A 134 -15.02 -15.32 -8.59
N ARG A 135 -15.53 -14.35 -9.36
CA ARG A 135 -16.97 -14.07 -9.52
C ARG A 135 -17.76 -15.31 -9.92
N LEU A 136 -17.31 -16.05 -10.93
CA LEU A 136 -17.99 -17.26 -11.41
C LEU A 136 -18.03 -18.37 -10.36
N GLN A 137 -16.93 -18.56 -9.61
CA GLN A 137 -16.86 -19.56 -8.55
C GLN A 137 -17.90 -19.24 -7.46
N TRP A 138 -17.93 -18.00 -6.98
CA TRP A 138 -18.90 -17.56 -5.96
C TRP A 138 -20.35 -17.58 -6.47
N GLN A 139 -20.57 -17.23 -7.74
CA GLN A 139 -21.90 -17.29 -8.35
C GLN A 139 -22.41 -18.73 -8.46
N LEU A 140 -21.56 -19.67 -8.89
CA LEU A 140 -21.90 -21.09 -8.96
C LEU A 140 -22.15 -21.68 -7.57
N ILE A 141 -21.31 -21.38 -6.57
CA ILE A 141 -21.53 -21.83 -5.20
C ILE A 141 -22.89 -21.32 -4.69
N ASN A 142 -23.16 -20.02 -4.82
CA ASN A 142 -24.40 -19.45 -4.30
C ASN A 142 -25.65 -19.86 -5.07
N THR A 143 -25.52 -20.34 -6.31
CA THR A 143 -26.65 -20.78 -7.14
C THR A 143 -26.88 -22.29 -7.07
N VAL A 144 -25.83 -23.10 -7.16
CA VAL A 144 -25.91 -24.56 -7.21
C VAL A 144 -26.09 -25.15 -5.80
N LEU A 145 -25.44 -24.57 -4.78
CA LEU A 145 -25.52 -25.09 -3.41
C LEU A 145 -26.96 -25.12 -2.87
N PRO A 146 -27.79 -24.06 -2.98
CA PRO A 146 -29.16 -24.10 -2.48
C PRO A 146 -30.04 -25.10 -3.23
N ILE A 147 -29.90 -25.16 -4.57
CA ILE A 147 -30.65 -26.09 -5.41
C ILE A 147 -30.29 -27.54 -5.06
N GLY A 148 -29.00 -27.82 -4.90
CA GLY A 148 -28.49 -29.13 -4.49
C GLY A 148 -29.04 -29.56 -3.14
N LEU A 149 -29.09 -28.66 -2.16
CA LEU A 149 -29.67 -28.93 -0.85
C LEU A 149 -31.15 -29.32 -0.92
N VAL A 150 -31.95 -28.61 -1.73
CA VAL A 150 -33.38 -28.93 -1.91
C VAL A 150 -33.58 -30.31 -2.53
N ILE A 151 -32.81 -30.65 -3.56
CA ILE A 151 -32.88 -31.96 -4.23
C ILE A 151 -32.48 -33.09 -3.26
N LEU A 152 -31.39 -32.89 -2.52
CA LEU A 152 -30.92 -33.85 -1.51
C LEU A 152 -32.00 -34.10 -0.44
N PHE A 153 -32.66 -33.04 0.03
CA PHE A 153 -33.75 -33.16 1.00
C PHE A 153 -34.95 -33.93 0.43
N GLY A 154 -35.31 -33.66 -0.83
CA GLY A 154 -36.38 -34.39 -1.53
C GLY A 154 -36.09 -35.88 -1.67
N LEU A 155 -34.86 -36.24 -2.09
CA LEU A 155 -34.43 -37.63 -2.21
C LEU A 155 -34.38 -38.34 -0.85
N PHE A 156 -33.89 -37.65 0.18
CA PHE A 156 -33.84 -38.17 1.54
C PHE A 156 -35.25 -38.51 2.07
N LEU A 157 -36.23 -37.62 1.87
CA LEU A 157 -37.62 -37.88 2.23
C LEU A 157 -38.24 -39.02 1.41
N ALA A 158 -37.96 -39.09 0.10
CA ALA A 158 -38.44 -40.17 -0.75
C ALA A 158 -37.87 -41.54 -0.32
N TRP A 159 -36.60 -41.60 0.07
CA TRP A 159 -35.95 -42.80 0.59
C TRP A 159 -36.56 -43.23 1.93
N LEU A 160 -36.76 -42.30 2.86
CA LEU A 160 -37.45 -42.58 4.13
C LEU A 160 -38.88 -43.10 3.90
N ARG A 161 -39.62 -42.50 2.95
CA ARG A 161 -40.97 -42.94 2.60
C ARG A 161 -40.98 -44.37 2.05
N LYS A 162 -40.06 -44.70 1.15
CA LYS A 162 -39.91 -46.08 0.62
C LYS A 162 -39.63 -47.09 1.73
N LYS A 163 -38.80 -46.73 2.71
CA LYS A 163 -38.47 -47.61 3.85
C LYS A 163 -39.62 -47.81 4.85
N ARG A 164 -40.53 -46.84 4.98
CA ARG A 164 -41.67 -46.88 5.93
C ARG A 164 -42.96 -47.49 5.35
N TYR A 165 -43.23 -47.29 4.06
CA TYR A 165 -44.52 -47.64 3.44
C TYR A 165 -44.44 -48.76 2.40
N THR A 166 -43.25 -49.24 2.05
CA THR A 166 -43.10 -50.48 1.26
C THR A 166 -42.80 -51.63 2.22
N ARG A 167 -43.86 -52.07 2.90
CA ARG A 167 -44.03 -53.41 3.47
C ARG A 167 -45.42 -53.88 3.08
#